data_AF-Q5QJC8-F1
#
_entry.id   AF-Q5QJC8-F1
#
_cell.length_a   1.000
_cell.length_b   1.000
_cell.length_c   1.000
_cell.angle_alpha   90.00
_cell.angle_beta   90.00
_cell.angle_gamma   90.00
#
_symmetry.space_group_name_H-M   'P 1'
#
loop_
_entity.id
_entity.type
_entity.pdbx_description
1 polymer ?
#
loop_
_entity_poly.entity_id
_entity_poly.type
_entity_poly.pdbx_seq_one_letter_code
_entity_poly.pdbx_strand_id
1 'polypeptide(L)'
;RTRVAFENLQASAVGLGVAESAWLPSLSLTDNAARSQSNTTAGFSIPILNSNSDTLSLSYVLLDFGLRSAQRDAALAQIYISVFG
;
A
#
# COMPACT_ATOMS: atom_id res chain seq x y z
N ARG A 1 32.83 -0.21 -2.14
CA ARG A 1 31.98 0.96 -2.51
C ARG A 1 30.94 0.63 -3.59
N THR A 2 31.19 -0.37 -4.45
CA THR A 2 30.24 -0.86 -5.48
C THR A 2 28.92 -1.42 -4.93
N ARG A 3 28.95 -2.11 -3.78
CA ARG A 3 27.72 -2.68 -3.16
C ARG A 3 26.69 -1.61 -2.76
N VAL A 4 27.14 -0.51 -2.15
CA VAL A 4 26.25 0.59 -1.72
C VAL A 4 25.65 1.33 -2.92
N ALA A 5 26.43 1.55 -3.99
CA ALA A 5 25.93 2.13 -5.23
C ALA A 5 24.88 1.22 -5.89
N PHE A 6 25.11 -0.09 -5.90
CA PHE A 6 24.15 -1.07 -6.42
C PHE A 6 22.85 -1.11 -5.60
N GLU A 7 22.95 -1.09 -4.27
CA GLU A 7 21.79 -1.05 -3.37
C GLU A 7 20.95 0.22 -3.58
N ASN A 8 21.59 1.38 -3.76
CA ASN A 8 20.90 2.65 -4.04
C ASN A 8 20.20 2.65 -5.41
N LEU A 9 20.84 2.08 -6.42
CA LEU A 9 20.26 1.95 -7.77
C LEU A 9 19.07 0.99 -7.75
N GLN A 10 19.18 -0.12 -7.02
CA GLN A 10 18.09 -1.06 -6.83
C GLN A 10 16.89 -0.44 -6.10
N ALA A 11 17.13 0.32 -5.03
CA ALA A 11 16.06 1.05 -4.34
C ALA A 11 15.37 2.07 -5.25
N SER A 12 16.14 2.78 -6.08
CA SER A 12 15.60 3.75 -7.03
C SER A 12 14.80 3.07 -8.16
N ALA A 13 15.23 1.90 -8.63
CA ALA A 13 14.49 1.09 -9.60
C ALA A 13 13.15 0.56 -9.05
N VAL A 14 13.10 0.18 -7.76
CA VAL A 14 11.84 -0.17 -7.09
C VAL A 14 10.88 1.03 -7.07
N GLY A 15 11.40 2.24 -6.81
CA GLY A 15 10.60 3.47 -6.86
C GLY A 15 9.96 3.72 -8.24
N LEU A 16 10.67 3.46 -9.33
CA LEU A 16 10.11 3.53 -10.69
C LEU A 16 9.01 2.49 -10.90
N GLY A 17 9.22 1.24 -10.47
CA GLY A 17 8.20 0.20 -10.57
C GLY A 17 6.92 0.54 -9.81
N VAL A 18 7.03 1.16 -8.63
CA VAL A 18 5.87 1.67 -7.88
C VAL A 18 5.17 2.79 -8.65
N ALA A 19 5.91 3.74 -9.24
CA ALA A 19 5.32 4.80 -10.05
C ALA A 19 4.61 4.28 -11.31
N GLU A 20 5.15 3.23 -11.95
CA GLU A 20 4.50 2.57 -13.09
C GLU A 20 3.25 1.78 -12.67
N SER A 21 3.27 1.15 -11.50
CA SER A 21 2.10 0.44 -10.96
C SER A 21 0.91 1.36 -10.67
N ALA A 22 1.12 2.68 -10.55
CA ALA A 22 0.04 3.65 -10.39
C ALA A 22 -0.92 3.71 -11.60
N TRP A 23 -0.50 3.20 -12.77
CA TRP A 23 -1.35 3.06 -13.95
C TRP A 23 -2.30 1.87 -13.89
N LEU A 24 -2.10 0.96 -12.92
CA LEU A 24 -2.96 -0.18 -12.68
C LEU A 24 -4.03 0.17 -11.64
N PRO A 25 -5.19 -0.53 -11.66
CA PRO A 25 -6.15 -0.41 -10.59
C PRO A 25 -5.59 -0.98 -9.28
N SER A 26 -5.93 -0.33 -8.17
CA SER A 26 -5.62 -0.81 -6.82
C SER A 26 -6.73 -1.73 -6.34
N LEU A 27 -6.36 -2.94 -5.94
CA LEU A 27 -7.24 -3.91 -5.30
C LEU A 27 -6.83 -4.07 -3.84
N SER A 28 -7.76 -3.85 -2.91
CA SER A 28 -7.53 -4.05 -1.47
C SER A 28 -8.55 -5.00 -0.87
N LEU A 29 -8.06 -5.97 -0.11
CA LEU A 29 -8.86 -6.89 0.69
C LEU A 29 -8.61 -6.58 2.17
N THR A 30 -9.68 -6.34 2.92
CA THR A 30 -9.65 -6.19 4.37
C THR A 30 -10.53 -7.26 4.98
N ASP A 31 -9.96 -8.09 5.85
CA ASP A 31 -10.66 -9.09 6.65
C ASP A 31 -10.61 -8.64 8.11
N ASN A 32 -11.74 -8.67 8.81
CA ASN A 32 -11.85 -8.32 10.21
C ASN A 32 -12.63 -9.40 10.97
N ALA A 33 -11.89 -10.25 11.66
CA ALA A 33 -12.43 -11.17 12.65
C ALA A 33 -12.38 -10.53 14.05
N ALA A 34 -13.54 -10.38 14.70
CA ALA A 34 -13.65 -9.84 16.04
C ALA A 34 -14.43 -10.77 16.96
N ARG A 35 -13.97 -10.87 18.21
CA ARG A 35 -14.63 -11.57 19.30
C ARG A 35 -14.93 -10.58 20.41
N SER A 36 -16.21 -10.34 20.67
CA SER A 36 -16.68 -9.42 21.70
C SER A 36 -17.34 -10.18 22.84
N GLN A 37 -16.91 -9.91 24.07
CA GLN A 37 -17.50 -10.43 25.29
C GLN A 37 -17.76 -9.26 26.23
N SER A 38 -19.04 -8.92 26.42
CA SER A 38 -19.43 -7.92 27.42
C SER A 38 -19.65 -8.60 28.76
N ASN A 39 -19.01 -8.09 29.83
CA ASN A 39 -19.28 -8.53 31.19
C ASN A 39 -20.35 -7.65 31.83
N THR A 40 -21.37 -8.26 32.44
CA THR A 40 -22.41 -7.55 33.20
C THR A 40 -22.44 -8.01 34.64
N THR A 41 -22.57 -7.05 35.56
CA THR A 41 -22.65 -7.29 37.01
C THR A 41 -24.04 -7.80 37.44
N ALA A 42 -25.04 -7.75 36.55
CA ALA A 42 -26.43 -8.06 36.86
C ALA A 42 -26.79 -9.57 36.88
N GLY A 43 -25.80 -10.47 36.85
CA GLY A 43 -26.01 -11.92 36.99
C GLY A 43 -26.48 -12.66 35.74
N PHE A 44 -26.56 -11.99 34.58
CA PHE A 44 -26.86 -12.61 33.29
C PHE A 44 -25.59 -12.86 32.48
N SER A 45 -25.46 -14.04 31.87
CA SER A 45 -24.34 -14.34 30.96
C SER A 45 -24.64 -13.73 29.58
N ILE A 46 -23.85 -12.74 29.14
CA ILE A 46 -23.92 -12.24 27.77
C ILE A 46 -23.15 -13.22 26.87
N PRO A 47 -23.77 -13.72 25.78
CA PRO A 47 -23.08 -14.62 24.86
C PRO A 47 -21.91 -13.91 24.18
N ILE A 48 -20.84 -14.66 23.96
CA ILE A 48 -19.71 -14.21 23.16
C ILE A 48 -20.19 -14.00 21.72
N LEU A 49 -20.01 -12.80 21.19
CA LEU A 49 -20.26 -12.49 19.80
C LEU A 49 -18.97 -12.67 19.01
N ASN A 50 -19.01 -13.51 17.99
CA ASN A 50 -17.98 -13.58 16.97
C ASN A 50 -18.56 -12.95 15.70
N SER A 51 -17.87 -11.97 15.15
CA SER A 51 -18.23 -11.32 13.89
C SER A 51 -17.05 -11.42 12.94
N ASN A 52 -17.32 -11.79 11.69
CA ASN A 52 -16.36 -11.65 10.62
C ASN A 52 -16.89 -10.68 9.58
N SER A 53 -16.04 -9.80 9.07
CA SER A 53 -16.41 -8.91 7.98
C SER A 53 -15.26 -8.75 7.00
N ASP A 54 -15.51 -9.21 5.77
CA ASP A 54 -14.59 -9.14 4.65
C ASP A 54 -15.02 -8.01 3.71
N THR A 55 -14.08 -7.18 3.27
CA THR A 55 -14.32 -6.09 2.33
C THR A 55 -13.28 -6.11 1.23
N LEU A 56 -13.73 -6.24 -0.01
CA LEU A 56 -12.91 -6.16 -1.22
C LEU A 56 -13.22 -4.85 -1.95
N SER A 57 -12.22 -3.99 -2.14
CA SER A 57 -12.36 -2.71 -2.82
C SER A 57 -11.46 -2.64 -4.05
N LEU A 58 -12.00 -2.18 -5.18
CA LEU A 58 -11.26 -1.89 -6.41
C LEU A 58 -11.35 -0.39 -6.71
N SER A 59 -10.20 0.25 -6.87
CA SER A 59 -10.11 1.68 -7.19
C SER A 59 -9.25 1.90 -8.42
N TYR A 60 -9.75 2.70 -9.37
CA TYR A 60 -9.02 3.08 -10.58
C TYR A 60 -9.17 4.57 -10.83
N VAL A 61 -8.04 5.26 -11.01
CA VAL A 61 -8.03 6.68 -11.32
C VAL A 61 -8.15 6.86 -12.83
N LEU A 62 -9.25 7.46 -13.29
CA LEU A 62 -9.51 7.70 -14.71
C LEU A 62 -8.75 8.93 -15.25
N LEU A 63 -8.62 9.97 -14.43
CA LEU A 63 -7.96 11.21 -14.78
C LEU A 63 -7.23 11.76 -13.55
N ASP A 64 -5.94 12.03 -13.70
CA ASP A 64 -5.09 12.58 -12.62
C ASP A 64 -4.36 13.88 -13.00
N PHE A 65 -4.66 14.43 -14.19
CA PHE A 65 -4.02 15.63 -14.76
C PHE A 65 -2.48 15.57 -14.84
N GLY A 66 -1.92 14.41 -15.13
CA GLY A 66 -0.48 14.23 -15.34
C GLY A 66 0.31 13.97 -14.05
N LEU A 67 -0.37 13.70 -12.94
CA LEU A 67 0.28 13.36 -11.67
C LEU A 67 1.15 12.09 -11.81
N ARG A 68 0.64 11.03 -12.45
CA ARG A 68 1.38 9.79 -12.67
C ARG A 68 2.58 9.95 -13.60
N SER A 69 2.47 10.78 -14.64
CA SER A 69 3.62 11.12 -15.47
C SER A 69 4.69 11.88 -14.68
N ALA A 70 4.29 12.87 -13.87
CA ALA A 70 5.22 13.63 -13.05
C ALA A 70 5.94 12.75 -12.00
N GLN A 71 5.23 11.79 -11.39
CA GLN A 71 5.81 10.83 -10.45
C GLN A 71 6.81 9.89 -11.13
N ARG A 72 6.50 9.42 -12.35
CA ARG A 72 7.43 8.61 -13.14
C ARG A 72 8.70 9.40 -13.48
N ASP A 73 8.56 10.64 -13.93
CA ASP A 73 9.69 11.48 -14.31
C ASP A 73 10.57 11.82 -13.10
N ALA A 74 9.98 12.06 -11.94
CA ALA A 74 10.71 12.23 -10.68
C ALA A 74 11.48 10.96 -10.29
N ALA A 75 10.87 9.78 -10.43
CA ALA A 75 11.54 8.50 -10.15
C ALA A 75 12.71 8.25 -11.12
N LEU A 76 12.56 8.59 -12.41
CA LEU A 76 13.65 8.54 -13.38
C LEU A 76 14.79 9.48 -13.01
N ALA A 77 14.48 10.73 -12.64
CA ALA A 77 15.50 11.69 -12.19
C ALA A 77 16.27 11.17 -10.96
N GLN A 78 15.58 10.49 -10.03
CA GLN A 78 16.20 9.86 -8.87
C GLN A 78 17.20 8.75 -9.27
N ILE A 79 16.85 7.92 -10.25
CA ILE A 79 17.76 6.91 -10.81
C ILE A 79 18.99 7.59 -11.42
N TYR A 80 18.81 8.64 -12.23
CA TYR A 80 19.93 9.39 -12.80
C TYR A 80 20.89 9.92 -11.72
N ILE A 81 20.36 10.52 -10.65
CA ILE A 81 21.18 10.99 -9.52
C ILE A 81 21.92 9.82 -8.84
N SER A 82 21.26 8.67 -8.65
CA SER A 82 21.90 7.50 -8.01
C SER A 82 23.02 6.87 -8.84
N VAL A 83 22.99 7.04 -10.16
CA VAL A 83 23.98 6.48 -11.11
C VAL A 83 25.17 7.43 -11.31
N PHE A 84 24.92 8.73 -11.35
CA PHE A 84 25.92 9.75 -11.73
C PHE A 84 26.34 10.69 -10.60
N GLY A 85 25.74 10.58 -9.42
CA GLY A 85 26.03 11.36 -8.21
C GLY A 85 27.07 10.75 -7.28
#